data_AF-A0A965KRN7-F1
#
_entry.id   AF-A0A965KRN7-F1
#
_cell.length_a   1.000
_cell.length_b   1.000
_cell.length_c   1.000
_cell.angle_alpha   90.00
_cell.angle_beta   90.00
_cell.angle_gamma   90.00
#
_symmetry.space_group_name_H-M   'P 1'
#
loop_
_entity.id
_entity.type
_entity.pdbx_description
1 polymer ?
#
loop_
_entity_poly.entity_id
_entity_poly.type
_entity_poly.pdbx_seq_one_letter_code
_entity_poly.pdbx_strand_id
1 'polypeptide(L)'
;MRAKKSKLRVFKLRSGEEIIAKIAAKPRGKFTLERPMRINYSVAADPFTGVKKSVLYFTDWLGGAVELQVDIPREFVLLDLTPDPDMEKLYATQSEAQDTFRASGTGGIEADVDAPIKPPTDEELKKLDDLLESMGIPKLDEPMGTKTPFPEDANAPKPPKGKNKLPPFPPLFPPRQNGILFSFSIPNDILNEWIESGVMDYMKECMEDFMDIEMMDSMMKRRSPPHLKSRSRPKARKSGSRQPKIKQSVPSTETVLVIGRPI
;
A
#
# COMPACT_ATOMS: atom_id res chain seq x y z
N MET A 1 34.59 5.50 -32.55
CA MET A 1 33.56 4.45 -32.76
C MET A 1 32.20 5.12 -32.80
N ARG A 2 31.26 4.74 -33.69
CA ARG A 2 29.89 5.30 -33.66
C ARG A 2 29.13 4.67 -32.49
N ALA A 3 28.77 5.47 -31.48
CA ALA A 3 27.84 5.04 -30.45
C ALA A 3 26.51 4.67 -31.11
N LYS A 4 26.10 3.41 -30.97
CA LYS A 4 24.76 2.98 -31.39
C LYS A 4 23.78 3.66 -30.44
N LYS A 5 22.89 4.52 -30.95
CA LYS A 5 21.81 5.11 -30.15
C LYS A 5 21.01 3.96 -29.54
N SER A 6 20.97 3.84 -28.21
CA SER A 6 20.18 2.81 -27.53
C SER A 6 18.71 3.06 -27.83
N LYS A 7 17.98 2.01 -28.23
CA LYS A 7 16.59 2.14 -28.67
C LYS A 7 15.67 2.01 -27.46
N LEU A 8 14.83 3.01 -27.22
CA LEU A 8 13.79 2.95 -26.21
C LEU A 8 12.66 2.01 -26.69
N ARG A 9 12.20 1.13 -25.81
CA ARG A 9 11.16 0.13 -26.09
C ARG A 9 10.28 -0.07 -24.87
N VAL A 10 9.01 -0.40 -25.13
CA VAL A 10 8.03 -0.78 -24.10
C VAL A 10 7.84 -2.29 -24.16
N PHE A 11 8.01 -2.96 -23.03
CA PHE A 11 7.87 -4.40 -22.89
C PHE A 11 6.67 -4.72 -22.02
N LYS A 12 5.76 -5.55 -22.54
CA LYS A 12 4.72 -6.18 -21.72
C LYS A 12 5.24 -7.51 -21.23
N LEU A 13 5.44 -7.62 -19.92
CA LEU A 13 5.98 -8.82 -19.28
C LEU A 13 4.89 -9.86 -19.04
N ARG A 14 5.29 -11.13 -18.89
CA ARG A 14 4.40 -12.25 -18.58
C ARG A 14 3.74 -12.13 -17.19
N SER A 15 4.30 -11.32 -16.30
CA SER A 15 3.68 -10.92 -15.03
C SER A 15 2.45 -10.01 -15.19
N GLY A 16 2.21 -9.46 -16.39
CA GLY A 16 1.23 -8.41 -16.63
C GLY A 16 1.77 -7.00 -16.41
N GLU A 17 3.01 -6.87 -15.92
CA GLU A 17 3.68 -5.58 -15.78
C GLU A 17 4.10 -5.01 -17.14
N GLU A 18 4.06 -3.69 -17.26
CA GLU A 18 4.54 -2.96 -18.43
C GLU A 18 5.74 -2.10 -18.01
N ILE A 19 6.85 -2.27 -18.71
CA ILE A 19 8.10 -1.55 -18.44
C ILE A 19 8.58 -0.81 -19.69
N ILE A 20 9.20 0.34 -19.51
CA ILE A 20 9.87 1.12 -20.56
C ILE A 20 11.37 1.17 -20.24
N ALA A 21 12.22 0.85 -21.22
CA ALA A 21 13.66 0.76 -21.00
C ALA A 21 14.47 1.04 -22.27
N LYS A 22 15.73 1.45 -22.10
CA LYS A 22 16.71 1.51 -23.19
C LYS A 22 17.27 0.10 -23.42
N ILE A 23 17.23 -0.41 -24.65
CA ILE A 23 17.95 -1.65 -24.98
C ILE A 23 19.44 -1.32 -25.11
N ALA A 24 20.26 -1.79 -24.17
CA ALA A 24 21.72 -1.74 -24.25
C ALA A 24 22.26 -2.85 -25.16
N ALA A 25 21.75 -4.08 -24.99
CA ALA A 25 22.09 -5.21 -25.86
C ALA A 25 20.89 -6.16 -26.04
N LYS A 26 20.90 -6.91 -27.16
CA LYS A 26 19.93 -7.97 -27.44
C LYS A 26 20.68 -9.28 -27.80
N PRO A 27 21.32 -9.96 -26.82
CA PRO A 27 21.93 -11.26 -27.04
C PRO A 27 20.89 -12.32 -27.48
N ARG A 28 21.34 -13.44 -28.05
CA ARG A 28 20.45 -14.52 -28.48
C ARG A 28 19.77 -15.18 -27.26
N GLY A 29 18.53 -14.78 -26.98
CA GLY A 29 17.69 -15.36 -25.92
C GLY A 29 17.43 -14.45 -24.71
N LYS A 30 18.12 -13.31 -24.59
CA LYS A 30 17.89 -12.33 -23.51
C LYS A 30 17.91 -10.88 -24.01
N PHE A 31 17.35 -9.98 -23.22
CA PHE A 31 17.41 -8.55 -23.40
C PHE A 31 18.21 -7.95 -22.25
N THR A 32 19.27 -7.20 -22.56
CA THR A 32 19.98 -6.38 -21.58
C THR A 32 19.36 -4.99 -21.61
N LEU A 33 18.57 -4.69 -20.59
CA LEU A 33 17.85 -3.43 -20.43
C LEU A 33 18.65 -2.50 -19.54
N GLU A 34 18.68 -1.23 -19.91
CA GLU A 34 19.27 -0.14 -19.15
C GLU A 34 18.15 0.78 -18.64
N ARG A 35 18.18 1.06 -17.33
CA ARG A 35 17.24 1.90 -16.58
C ARG A 35 15.77 1.55 -16.83
N PRO A 36 15.36 0.29 -16.62
CA PRO A 36 13.97 -0.11 -16.77
C PRO A 36 13.10 0.63 -15.75
N MET A 37 12.04 1.27 -16.24
CA MET A 37 11.02 1.90 -15.42
C MET A 37 9.70 1.17 -15.58
N ARG A 38 8.98 0.96 -14.48
CA ARG A 38 7.63 0.43 -14.47
C ARG A 38 6.64 1.55 -14.84
N ILE A 39 5.77 1.25 -15.80
CA ILE A 39 4.66 2.11 -16.20
C ILE A 39 3.50 1.85 -15.25
N ASN A 40 3.09 2.88 -14.52
CA ASN A 40 1.92 2.81 -13.65
C ASN A 40 0.80 3.71 -14.20
N TYR A 41 -0.40 3.16 -14.22
CA TYR A 41 -1.63 3.87 -14.54
C TYR A 41 -2.45 4.01 -13.25
N SER A 42 -2.81 5.23 -12.89
CA SER A 42 -3.70 5.53 -11.76
C SER A 42 -4.83 6.44 -12.23
N VAL A 43 -6.01 6.31 -11.61
CA VAL A 43 -7.13 7.23 -11.83
C VAL A 43 -7.31 8.03 -10.55
N ALA A 44 -6.90 9.29 -10.58
CA ALA A 44 -7.07 10.22 -9.47
C ALA A 44 -8.34 11.04 -9.70
N ALA A 45 -9.18 11.19 -8.67
CA ALA A 45 -10.21 12.21 -8.67
C ALA A 45 -9.57 13.56 -8.33
N ASP A 46 -9.82 14.57 -9.15
CA ASP A 46 -9.46 15.95 -8.84
C ASP A 46 -10.29 16.44 -7.64
N PRO A 47 -9.68 16.87 -6.53
CA PRO A 47 -10.42 17.18 -5.30
C PRO A 47 -11.30 18.42 -5.41
N PHE A 48 -10.99 19.35 -6.32
CA PHE A 48 -11.75 20.60 -6.49
C PHE A 48 -12.89 20.47 -7.50
N THR A 49 -12.76 19.58 -8.49
CA THR A 49 -13.73 19.44 -9.59
C THR A 49 -14.46 18.10 -9.63
N GLY A 50 -14.03 17.12 -8.84
CA GLY A 50 -14.55 15.74 -8.86
C GLY A 50 -14.22 14.95 -10.15
N VAL A 51 -13.56 15.58 -11.13
CA VAL A 51 -13.27 14.97 -12.42
C VAL A 51 -12.18 13.91 -12.26
N LYS A 52 -12.48 12.68 -12.67
CA LYS A 52 -11.52 11.57 -12.69
C LYS A 52 -10.53 11.76 -13.83
N LYS A 53 -9.25 11.96 -13.50
CA LYS A 53 -8.13 12.12 -14.43
C LYS A 53 -7.29 10.83 -14.41
N SER A 54 -6.98 10.31 -15.60
CA SER A 54 -6.01 9.22 -15.74
C SER A 54 -4.60 9.79 -15.70
N VAL A 55 -3.82 9.38 -14.71
CA VAL A 55 -2.42 9.78 -14.51
C VAL A 55 -1.52 8.59 -14.85
N LEU A 56 -0.60 8.81 -15.77
CA LEU A 56 0.46 7.87 -16.13
C LEU A 56 1.77 8.39 -15.54
N TYR A 57 2.47 7.55 -14.78
CA TYR A 57 3.76 7.89 -14.19
C TYR A 57 4.73 6.70 -14.21
N PHE A 58 6.02 7.00 -14.14
CA PHE A 58 7.09 6.02 -14.22
C PHE A 58 7.79 5.88 -12.86
N THR A 59 8.00 4.64 -12.43
CA THR A 59 8.72 4.29 -11.19
C THR A 59 9.93 3.43 -11.52
N ASP A 60 10.98 3.48 -10.69
CA ASP A 60 12.13 2.59 -10.84
C ASP A 60 11.65 1.12 -10.71
N TRP A 61 11.90 0.29 -11.72
CA TRP A 61 11.51 -1.13 -11.69
C TRP A 61 12.45 -1.97 -10.83
N LEU A 62 13.69 -1.51 -10.62
CA LEU A 62 14.70 -2.21 -9.83
C LEU A 62 14.66 -1.82 -8.35
N GLY A 63 14.18 -0.62 -8.02
CA GLY A 63 13.60 -0.20 -6.73
C GLY A 63 14.51 -0.14 -5.49
N GLY A 64 15.39 -1.13 -5.31
CA GLY A 64 16.40 -1.23 -4.26
C GLY A 64 17.73 -1.78 -4.77
N ALA A 65 17.91 -1.94 -6.08
CA ALA A 65 19.20 -2.29 -6.68
C ALA A 65 20.03 -1.03 -6.99
N VAL A 66 21.33 -1.11 -6.70
CA VAL A 66 22.32 -0.11 -7.14
C VAL A 66 22.56 -0.19 -8.65
N GLU A 67 22.41 -1.39 -9.22
CA GLU A 67 22.61 -1.65 -10.64
C GLU A 67 21.56 -0.95 -11.52
N LEU A 68 22.01 -0.36 -12.62
CA LEU A 68 21.17 0.34 -13.61
C LEU A 68 20.89 -0.52 -14.85
N GLN A 69 21.40 -1.75 -14.89
CA GLN A 69 21.23 -2.68 -16.02
C GLN A 69 20.71 -4.01 -15.51
N VAL A 70 19.89 -4.68 -16.31
CA VAL A 70 19.30 -5.98 -15.97
C VAL A 70 19.14 -6.85 -17.22
N ASP A 71 19.41 -8.14 -17.07
CA ASP A 71 19.19 -9.14 -18.12
C ASP A 71 17.85 -9.86 -17.92
N ILE A 72 16.91 -9.66 -18.85
CA ILE A 72 15.61 -10.34 -18.86
C ILE A 72 15.59 -11.41 -19.97
N PRO A 73 15.31 -12.70 -19.67
CA PRO A 73 15.16 -13.72 -20.70
C PRO A 73 13.96 -13.42 -21.60
N ARG A 74 14.09 -13.66 -22.91
CA ARG A 74 13.08 -13.31 -23.93
C ARG A 74 11.71 -13.95 -23.67
N GLU A 75 11.68 -15.09 -23.00
CA GLU A 75 10.46 -15.84 -22.64
C GLU A 75 9.56 -15.13 -21.62
N PHE A 76 10.10 -14.16 -20.86
CA PHE A 76 9.31 -13.33 -19.95
C PHE A 76 8.69 -12.11 -20.63
N VAL A 77 9.07 -11.80 -21.88
CA VAL A 77 8.53 -10.68 -22.66
C VAL A 77 7.45 -11.21 -23.60
N LEU A 78 6.20 -10.79 -23.38
CA LEU A 78 5.07 -11.13 -24.27
C LEU A 78 5.07 -10.24 -25.52
N LEU A 79 5.26 -8.93 -25.35
CA LEU A 79 5.22 -7.94 -26.43
C LEU A 79 6.40 -6.96 -26.33
N ASP A 80 6.91 -6.52 -27.48
CA ASP A 80 8.03 -5.59 -27.66
C ASP A 80 7.56 -4.44 -28.57
N LEU A 81 7.06 -3.37 -27.96
CA LEU A 81 6.38 -2.25 -28.60
C LEU A 81 7.31 -1.03 -28.76
N THR A 82 6.98 -0.14 -29.70
CA THR A 82 7.60 1.19 -29.80
C THR A 82 6.84 2.14 -28.89
N PRO A 83 7.49 2.93 -28.02
CA PRO A 83 6.81 3.97 -27.23
C PRO A 83 6.24 5.07 -28.12
N ASP A 84 5.20 5.72 -27.63
CA ASP A 84 4.70 6.98 -28.19
C ASP A 84 5.67 8.14 -27.88
N PRO A 85 5.74 9.19 -28.72
CA PRO A 85 6.70 10.29 -28.55
C PRO A 85 6.57 11.03 -27.22
N ASP A 86 5.37 11.05 -26.62
CA ASP A 86 5.16 11.65 -25.30
C ASP A 86 5.65 10.74 -24.15
N MET A 87 5.61 9.41 -24.32
CA MET A 87 6.28 8.48 -23.40
C MET A 87 7.81 8.60 -23.50
N GLU A 88 8.36 8.85 -24.69
CA GLU A 88 9.81 9.10 -24.84
C GLU A 88 10.25 10.36 -24.07
N LYS A 89 9.46 11.44 -24.13
CA LYS A 89 9.71 12.67 -23.36
C LYS A 89 9.60 12.43 -21.85
N LEU A 90 8.50 11.83 -21.40
CA LEU A 90 8.29 11.50 -19.98
C LEU A 90 9.41 10.62 -19.42
N TYR A 91 9.91 9.66 -20.22
CA TYR A 91 11.01 8.80 -19.82
C TYR A 91 12.32 9.58 -19.68
N ALA A 92 12.61 10.49 -20.63
CA ALA A 92 13.79 11.34 -20.57
C ALA A 92 13.77 12.20 -19.28
N THR A 93 12.69 12.95 -19.06
CA THR A 93 12.49 13.80 -17.86
C THR A 93 12.58 13.00 -16.56
N GLN A 94 11.93 11.83 -16.48
CA GLN A 94 12.00 10.98 -15.28
C GLN A 94 13.41 10.42 -15.05
N SER A 95 14.12 10.05 -16.12
CA SER A 95 15.48 9.51 -16.00
C SER A 95 16.48 10.57 -15.51
N GLU A 96 16.33 11.80 -15.98
CA GLU A 96 17.12 12.96 -15.53
C GLU A 96 16.80 13.34 -14.08
N ALA A 97 15.52 13.30 -13.68
CA ALA A 97 15.12 13.54 -12.30
C ALA A 97 15.68 12.47 -11.35
N GLN A 98 15.61 11.19 -11.72
CA GLN A 98 16.19 10.10 -10.92
C GLN A 98 17.73 10.20 -10.83
N ASP A 99 18.41 10.57 -11.91
CA ASP A 99 19.86 10.76 -11.90
C ASP A 99 20.28 11.96 -11.05
N THR A 100 19.54 13.06 -11.13
CA THR A 100 19.77 14.25 -10.28
C THR A 100 19.58 13.90 -8.80
N PHE A 101 18.52 13.17 -8.47
CA PHE A 101 18.22 12.72 -7.10
C PHE A 101 19.30 11.77 -6.57
N ARG A 102 19.75 10.78 -7.37
CA ARG A 102 20.87 9.89 -6.99
C ARG A 102 22.20 10.65 -6.87
N ALA A 103 22.46 11.66 -7.71
CA ALA A 103 23.67 12.47 -7.66
C ALA A 103 23.71 13.46 -6.48
N SER A 104 22.54 13.91 -5.99
CA SER A 104 22.44 14.89 -4.89
C SER A 104 22.78 14.36 -3.49
N GLY A 105 23.13 13.07 -3.35
CA GLY A 105 23.56 12.46 -2.08
C GLY A 105 22.42 12.21 -1.07
N THR A 106 21.29 12.88 -1.21
CA THR A 106 20.04 12.67 -0.46
C THR A 106 19.18 11.52 -1.00
N GLY A 107 19.68 10.77 -1.99
CA GLY A 107 18.96 9.71 -2.68
C GLY A 107 18.73 8.42 -1.88
N GLY A 108 19.30 8.31 -0.68
CA GLY A 108 18.93 7.31 0.30
C GLY A 108 17.85 7.86 1.22
N ILE A 109 16.65 7.27 1.18
CA ILE A 109 15.83 7.20 2.40
C ILE A 109 16.50 6.16 3.30
N GLU A 110 17.65 6.54 3.88
CA GLU A 110 17.89 6.13 5.24
C GLU A 110 16.74 6.78 6.01
N ALA A 111 15.79 5.95 6.46
CA ALA A 111 14.86 6.41 7.47
C ALA A 111 15.75 6.87 8.63
N ASP A 112 15.58 8.14 9.04
CA ASP A 112 16.38 8.80 10.09
C ASP A 112 16.02 8.23 11.46
N VAL A 113 16.32 6.94 11.60
CA VAL A 113 16.27 6.12 12.79
C VAL A 113 17.69 6.21 13.33
N ASP A 114 17.82 6.74 14.54
CA ASP A 114 19.07 7.01 15.24
C ASP A 114 19.74 8.38 14.97
N ALA A 115 18.98 9.39 14.50
CA ALA A 115 19.11 10.69 15.13
C ALA A 115 18.65 10.55 16.60
N PRO A 116 19.53 10.61 17.62
CA PRO A 116 19.10 10.48 19.00
C PRO A 116 18.23 11.68 19.33
N ILE A 117 16.91 11.44 19.47
CA ILE A 117 15.95 12.45 19.91
C ILE A 117 16.48 13.00 21.23
N LYS A 118 17.01 14.23 21.20
CA LYS A 118 17.42 14.92 22.42
C LYS A 118 16.16 14.97 23.30
N PRO A 119 16.22 14.55 24.57
CA PRO A 119 15.07 14.69 25.46
C PRO A 119 14.65 16.16 25.43
N PRO A 120 13.36 16.47 25.23
CA PRO A 120 12.90 17.84 25.11
C PRO A 120 13.32 18.61 26.37
N THR A 121 13.86 19.81 26.16
CA THR A 121 14.35 20.64 27.25
C THR A 121 13.18 21.08 28.14
N ASP A 122 13.41 21.26 29.45
CA ASP A 122 12.35 21.63 30.42
C ASP A 122 11.59 22.92 30.02
N GLU A 123 12.25 23.82 29.29
CA GLU A 123 11.64 25.03 28.74
C GLU A 123 10.61 24.78 27.62
N GLU A 124 10.71 23.66 26.90
CA GLU A 124 9.78 23.26 25.84
C GLU A 124 8.60 22.50 26.43
N LEU A 125 8.84 21.63 27.41
CA LEU A 125 7.81 21.01 28.25
C LEU A 125 6.92 22.08 28.91
N LYS A 126 7.51 23.12 29.47
CA LYS A 126 6.76 24.21 30.09
C LYS A 126 5.89 24.99 29.10
N LYS A 127 6.37 25.23 27.87
CA LYS A 127 5.56 25.87 26.81
C LYS A 127 4.39 25.01 26.37
N LEU A 128 4.52 23.68 26.37
CA LEU A 128 3.42 22.76 26.09
C LEU A 128 2.38 22.78 27.22
N ASP A 129 2.82 22.79 28.48
CA ASP A 129 1.93 22.92 29.64
C ASP A 129 1.13 24.24 29.62
N ASP A 130 1.80 25.37 29.34
CA ASP A 130 1.16 26.69 29.21
C ASP A 130 0.14 26.69 28.04
N LEU A 131 0.42 25.96 26.95
CA LEU A 131 -0.48 25.82 25.81
C LEU A 131 -1.71 24.93 26.11
N LEU A 132 -1.53 23.80 26.80
CA LEU A 132 -2.65 22.95 27.26
C LEU A 132 -3.55 23.71 28.25
N GLU A 133 -2.96 24.51 29.13
CA GLU A 133 -3.69 25.35 30.08
C GLU A 133 -4.48 26.45 29.34
N SER A 134 -3.92 27.06 28.29
CA SER A 134 -4.64 28.00 27.41
C SER A 134 -5.82 27.37 26.66
N MET A 135 -5.76 26.06 26.38
CA MET A 135 -6.84 25.29 25.74
C MET A 135 -7.90 24.80 26.74
N GLY A 136 -7.77 25.14 28.02
CA GLY A 136 -8.76 24.82 29.06
C GLY A 136 -8.79 23.34 29.47
N ILE A 137 -7.73 22.58 29.19
CA ILE A 137 -7.61 21.18 29.61
C ILE A 137 -7.10 21.14 31.06
N PRO A 138 -7.86 20.61 32.04
CA PRO A 138 -7.42 20.58 33.42
C PRO A 138 -6.21 19.64 33.60
N LYS A 139 -5.17 20.10 34.29
CA LYS A 139 -3.99 19.28 34.64
C LYS A 139 -4.42 18.12 35.56
N LEU A 140 -3.93 16.90 35.26
CA LEU A 140 -4.43 15.65 35.83
C LEU A 140 -3.94 15.37 37.27
N ASP A 141 -3.07 16.23 37.82
CA ASP A 141 -2.29 15.95 39.03
C ASP A 141 -2.90 16.50 40.34
N GLU A 142 -4.13 17.04 40.31
CA GLU A 142 -4.85 17.33 41.55
C GLU A 142 -5.33 16.02 42.22
N PRO A 143 -4.95 15.73 43.48
CA PRO A 143 -5.43 14.55 44.18
C PRO A 143 -6.93 14.68 44.46
N MET A 144 -7.77 13.93 43.73
CA MET A 144 -9.23 13.92 43.88
C MET A 144 -9.66 13.66 45.33
N GLY A 145 -9.95 14.75 46.03
CA GLY A 145 -10.08 14.78 47.47
C GLY A 145 -11.47 15.11 48.01
N THR A 146 -12.56 14.97 47.25
CA THR A 146 -13.92 14.99 47.85
C THR A 146 -15.02 14.32 47.03
N LYS A 147 -15.46 13.14 47.53
CA LYS A 147 -16.84 12.63 47.59
C LYS A 147 -17.88 13.23 46.60
N THR A 148 -18.17 12.50 45.53
CA THR A 148 -19.53 12.44 44.95
C THR A 148 -20.24 11.19 45.45
N PRO A 149 -21.39 11.30 46.13
CA PRO A 149 -22.15 10.13 46.59
C PRO A 149 -22.99 9.58 45.43
N PHE A 150 -22.53 8.51 44.78
CA PHE A 150 -23.43 7.67 44.00
C PHE A 150 -24.46 7.02 44.94
N PRO A 151 -25.77 7.06 44.62
CA PRO A 151 -26.77 6.37 45.43
C PRO A 151 -26.53 4.86 45.38
N GLU A 152 -26.35 4.27 46.56
CA GLU A 152 -25.98 2.87 46.75
C GLU A 152 -27.21 1.98 46.46
N ASP A 153 -27.25 1.38 45.27
CA ASP A 153 -28.42 0.61 44.80
C ASP A 153 -28.60 -0.67 45.62
N ALA A 154 -29.67 -0.72 46.41
CA ALA A 154 -29.79 -1.53 47.63
C ALA A 154 -30.06 -3.04 47.41
N ASN A 155 -29.73 -3.58 46.23
CA ASN A 155 -30.00 -4.97 45.84
C ASN A 155 -28.78 -5.76 45.35
N ALA A 156 -27.56 -5.23 45.44
CA ALA A 156 -26.35 -5.99 45.13
C ALA A 156 -26.06 -7.07 46.22
N PRO A 157 -25.99 -8.37 45.88
CA PRO A 157 -25.72 -9.41 46.86
C PRO A 157 -24.28 -9.33 47.38
N LYS A 158 -24.11 -9.34 48.71
CA LYS A 158 -22.78 -9.26 49.36
C LYS A 158 -21.89 -10.45 48.97
N PRO A 159 -20.64 -10.22 48.52
CA PRO A 159 -19.73 -11.31 48.15
C PRO A 159 -19.26 -12.10 49.39
N PRO A 160 -19.07 -13.43 49.27
CA PRO A 160 -18.69 -14.28 50.39
C PRO A 160 -17.22 -14.06 50.81
N LYS A 161 -16.98 -13.88 52.11
CA LYS A 161 -15.63 -13.84 52.69
C LYS A 161 -15.02 -15.25 52.69
N GLY A 162 -14.21 -15.58 51.68
CA GLY A 162 -13.65 -16.93 51.49
C GLY A 162 -12.22 -16.96 50.94
N LYS A 163 -11.27 -17.17 51.86
CA LYS A 163 -9.84 -17.56 51.71
C LYS A 163 -9.32 -17.97 50.31
N ASN A 164 -8.21 -17.34 49.94
CA ASN A 164 -7.07 -17.89 49.17
C ASN A 164 -7.35 -18.77 47.93
N LYS A 165 -7.39 -18.13 46.76
CA LYS A 165 -6.56 -18.48 45.58
C LYS A 165 -6.69 -17.38 44.52
N LEU A 166 -5.57 -16.78 44.14
CA LEU A 166 -5.51 -15.87 42.99
C LEU A 166 -5.83 -16.67 41.72
N PRO A 167 -6.83 -16.27 40.91
CA PRO A 167 -6.92 -16.77 39.54
C PRO A 167 -5.75 -16.19 38.72
N PRO A 168 -5.25 -16.91 37.70
CA PRO A 168 -4.20 -16.38 36.84
C PRO A 168 -4.79 -15.28 35.97
N PHE A 169 -4.49 -14.02 36.30
CA PHE A 169 -4.73 -12.90 35.39
C PHE A 169 -3.89 -13.14 34.12
N PRO A 170 -4.49 -13.11 32.92
CA PRO A 170 -3.70 -13.01 31.69
C PRO A 170 -2.94 -11.67 31.72
N PRO A 171 -1.73 -11.60 31.14
CA PRO A 171 -0.94 -10.37 31.15
C PRO A 171 -1.71 -9.25 30.45
N LEU A 172 -1.84 -8.10 31.14
CA LEU A 172 -2.50 -6.89 30.66
C LEU A 172 -1.62 -6.11 29.65
N PHE A 173 -1.07 -6.83 28.67
CA PHE A 173 -0.49 -6.21 27.48
C PHE A 173 -1.52 -6.37 26.35
N PRO A 174 -1.92 -5.27 25.68
CA PRO A 174 -2.74 -5.41 24.48
C PRO A 174 -2.01 -6.32 23.48
N PRO A 175 -2.72 -7.23 22.79
CA PRO A 175 -2.08 -8.06 21.78
C PRO A 175 -1.39 -7.15 20.76
N ARG A 176 -0.19 -7.55 20.30
CA ARG A 176 0.55 -6.82 19.26
C ARG A 176 -0.33 -6.71 18.01
N GLN A 177 -1.03 -5.59 17.88
CA GLN A 177 -1.79 -5.27 16.68
C GLN A 177 -0.76 -4.93 15.61
N ASN A 178 -0.59 -5.84 14.65
CA ASN A 178 0.17 -5.60 13.43
C ASN A 178 -0.64 -4.66 12.52
N GLY A 179 -0.90 -3.44 12.99
CA GLY A 179 -1.52 -2.37 12.23
C GLY A 179 -0.45 -1.61 11.46
N ILE A 180 -0.72 -1.28 10.20
CA ILE A 180 0.10 -0.34 9.44
C ILE A 180 -0.32 1.06 9.88
N LEU A 181 0.56 1.74 10.61
CA LEU A 181 0.33 3.13 11.02
C LEU A 181 0.59 4.06 9.83
N PHE A 182 -0.47 4.69 9.34
CA PHE A 182 -0.36 5.79 8.38
C PHE A 182 -0.46 7.11 9.13
N SER A 183 0.66 7.81 9.28
CA SER A 183 0.70 9.18 9.79
C SER A 183 0.77 10.17 8.63
N PHE A 184 -0.26 10.99 8.47
CA PHE A 184 -0.25 12.11 7.53
C PHE A 184 -0.25 13.43 8.32
N SER A 185 0.76 14.27 8.11
CA SER A 185 0.80 15.64 8.63
C SER A 185 0.19 16.60 7.61
N ILE A 186 -0.95 17.20 7.94
CA ILE A 186 -1.60 18.22 7.11
C ILE A 186 -1.18 19.60 7.63
N PRO A 187 -0.62 20.50 6.80
CA PRO A 187 -0.34 21.88 7.19
C PRO A 187 -1.60 22.62 7.65
N ASN A 188 -1.48 23.43 8.70
CA ASN A 188 -2.62 24.13 9.32
C ASN A 188 -3.42 24.99 8.33
N ASP A 189 -2.78 25.61 7.34
CA ASP A 189 -3.45 26.44 6.33
C ASP A 189 -4.45 25.63 5.50
N ILE A 190 -4.07 24.40 5.10
CA ILE A 190 -4.91 23.46 4.37
C ILE A 190 -6.02 22.90 5.27
N LEU A 191 -5.71 22.64 6.54
CA LEU A 191 -6.67 22.15 7.51
C LEU A 191 -7.78 23.17 7.79
N ASN A 192 -7.44 24.46 7.88
CA ASN A 192 -8.42 25.53 8.00
C ASN A 192 -9.29 25.66 6.73
N GLU A 193 -8.71 25.59 5.54
CA GLU A 193 -9.45 25.59 4.27
C GLU A 193 -10.43 24.41 4.19
N TRP A 194 -10.07 23.22 4.71
CA TRP A 194 -10.94 22.04 4.75
C TRP A 194 -12.06 22.12 5.80
N ILE A 195 -11.86 22.88 6.88
CA ILE A 195 -12.92 23.21 7.84
C ILE A 195 -13.89 24.22 7.21
N GLU A 196 -13.38 25.32 6.66
CA GLU A 196 -14.20 26.40 6.07
C GLU A 196 -14.99 25.95 4.83
N SER A 197 -14.46 25.01 4.04
CA SER A 197 -15.16 24.43 2.89
C SER A 197 -16.14 23.30 3.23
N GLY A 198 -16.27 22.90 4.51
CA GLY A 198 -17.14 21.81 4.94
C GLY A 198 -16.65 20.40 4.54
N VAL A 199 -15.42 20.27 4.03
CA VAL A 199 -14.82 18.98 3.66
C VAL A 199 -14.64 18.08 4.89
N MET A 200 -14.33 18.67 6.05
CA MET A 200 -14.28 17.95 7.32
C MET A 200 -15.64 17.37 7.75
N ASP A 201 -16.73 18.09 7.53
CA ASP A 201 -18.08 17.62 7.86
C ASP A 201 -18.50 16.47 6.92
N TYR A 202 -18.25 16.60 5.61
CA TYR A 202 -18.49 15.52 4.65
C TYR A 202 -17.66 14.25 4.95
N MET A 203 -16.38 14.41 5.34
CA MET A 203 -15.57 13.26 5.78
C MET A 203 -16.11 12.61 7.05
N LYS A 204 -16.62 13.41 7.99
CA LYS A 204 -17.25 12.92 9.23
C LYS A 204 -18.52 12.12 8.93
N GLU A 205 -19.41 12.64 8.07
CA GLU A 205 -20.60 11.90 7.60
C GLU A 205 -20.21 10.59 6.90
N CYS A 206 -19.21 10.61 6.00
CA CYS A 206 -18.71 9.40 5.35
C CYS A 206 -18.12 8.36 6.32
N MET A 207 -17.48 8.81 7.41
CA MET A 207 -16.95 7.93 8.45
C MET A 207 -18.06 7.36 9.36
N GLU A 208 -19.09 8.15 9.67
CA GLU A 208 -20.26 7.70 10.42
C GLU A 208 -21.03 6.62 9.62
N ASP A 209 -21.31 6.87 8.33
CA ASP A 209 -21.91 5.87 7.41
C ASP A 209 -21.07 4.58 7.34
N PHE A 210 -19.74 4.69 7.24
CA PHE A 210 -18.86 3.52 7.16
C PHE A 210 -18.86 2.70 8.46
N MET A 211 -18.83 3.37 9.63
CA MET A 211 -18.88 2.69 10.92
C MET A 211 -20.23 2.01 11.15
N ASP A 212 -21.35 2.66 10.83
CA ASP A 212 -22.69 2.08 11.02
C ASP A 212 -22.93 0.87 10.11
N ILE A 213 -22.51 0.92 8.84
CA ILE A 213 -22.76 -0.15 7.87
C ILE A 213 -21.94 -1.42 8.20
N GLU A 214 -20.63 -1.32 8.47
CA GLU A 214 -19.80 -2.51 8.69
C GLU A 214 -19.83 -3.03 10.14
N MET A 215 -19.90 -2.15 11.14
CA MET A 215 -19.83 -2.58 12.56
C MET A 215 -21.17 -3.12 13.07
N MET A 216 -22.31 -2.59 12.62
CA MET A 216 -23.63 -3.04 13.09
C MET A 216 -24.01 -4.41 12.51
N ASP A 217 -23.74 -4.67 11.23
CA ASP A 217 -23.99 -5.97 10.58
C ASP A 217 -23.07 -7.07 11.13
N SER A 218 -21.82 -6.72 11.49
CA SER A 218 -20.88 -7.57 12.22
C SER A 218 -21.42 -8.01 13.61
N MET A 219 -22.06 -7.10 14.36
CA MET A 219 -22.66 -7.43 15.65
C MET A 219 -23.98 -8.21 15.54
N MET A 220 -24.80 -7.94 14.53
CA MET A 220 -26.05 -8.68 14.27
C MET A 220 -25.77 -10.14 13.89
N LYS A 221 -24.81 -10.41 12.99
CA LYS A 221 -24.50 -11.77 12.51
C LYS A 221 -23.97 -12.71 13.59
N ARG A 222 -23.32 -12.19 14.64
CA ARG A 222 -22.74 -13.00 15.74
C ARG A 222 -23.75 -13.52 16.78
N ARG A 223 -25.04 -13.17 16.70
CA ARG A 223 -26.08 -13.62 17.66
C ARG A 223 -26.95 -14.80 17.20
N SER A 224 -26.70 -15.39 16.03
CA SER A 224 -27.39 -16.61 15.59
C SER A 224 -26.75 -17.87 16.23
N PRO A 225 -27.49 -18.68 17.02
CA PRO A 225 -26.94 -19.90 17.61
C PRO A 225 -26.70 -20.97 16.53
N PRO A 226 -25.59 -21.73 16.59
CA PRO A 226 -25.24 -22.71 15.57
C PRO A 226 -26.20 -23.91 15.60
N HIS A 227 -27.10 -23.96 14.62
CA HIS A 227 -27.99 -25.11 14.45
C HIS A 227 -27.18 -26.32 13.97
N LEU A 228 -26.87 -27.22 14.91
CA LEU A 228 -26.19 -28.49 14.66
C LEU A 228 -26.93 -29.27 13.56
N LYS A 229 -26.30 -29.41 12.37
CA LYS A 229 -26.74 -30.36 11.34
C LYS A 229 -25.80 -31.55 11.27
N SER A 230 -26.41 -32.72 11.29
CA SER A 230 -25.79 -34.01 11.55
C SER A 230 -24.86 -34.47 10.45
N ARG A 231 -23.73 -35.00 10.90
CA ARG A 231 -22.71 -35.75 10.15
C ARG A 231 -23.32 -36.94 9.39
N SER A 232 -23.23 -36.97 8.06
CA SER A 232 -23.46 -38.19 7.26
C SER A 232 -22.32 -38.46 6.26
N ARG A 233 -21.53 -39.50 6.56
CA ARG A 233 -20.88 -40.38 5.57
C ARG A 233 -21.92 -41.46 5.14
N PRO A 234 -21.75 -42.29 4.09
CA PRO A 234 -20.53 -42.70 3.35
C PRO A 234 -20.69 -42.40 1.82
N LYS A 235 -20.00 -42.98 0.81
CA LYS A 235 -19.15 -44.18 0.65
C LYS A 235 -17.97 -43.89 -0.30
N ALA A 236 -16.87 -44.65 -0.16
CA ALA A 236 -15.80 -44.70 -1.16
C ALA A 236 -16.24 -45.44 -2.44
N ARG A 237 -15.67 -45.07 -3.60
CA ARG A 237 -15.78 -45.86 -4.84
C ARG A 237 -14.41 -46.01 -5.50
N LYS A 238 -14.16 -47.20 -6.05
CA LYS A 238 -12.86 -47.73 -6.50
C LYS A 238 -12.64 -47.48 -8.01
N SER A 239 -11.36 -47.42 -8.39
CA SER A 239 -10.74 -47.93 -9.66
C SER A 239 -11.16 -47.39 -11.04
N GLY A 240 -10.17 -47.24 -11.93
CA GLY A 240 -10.35 -47.18 -13.39
C GLY A 240 -9.60 -46.04 -14.08
N SER A 241 -8.27 -46.01 -14.14
CA SER A 241 -7.47 -46.52 -15.28
C SER A 241 -8.00 -46.19 -16.69
N ARG A 242 -7.35 -45.23 -17.39
CA ARG A 242 -6.81 -45.37 -18.77
C ARG A 242 -6.28 -44.02 -19.30
N GLN A 243 -5.02 -43.99 -19.72
CA GLN A 243 -4.57 -43.02 -20.74
C GLN A 243 -4.98 -43.53 -22.13
N PRO A 244 -5.02 -42.64 -23.12
CA PRO A 244 -4.24 -42.93 -24.32
C PRO A 244 -3.30 -41.78 -24.71
N LYS A 245 -2.12 -42.15 -25.21
CA LYS A 245 -1.23 -41.26 -25.96
C LYS A 245 -1.83 -41.02 -27.35
N ILE A 246 -1.78 -39.78 -27.83
CA ILE A 246 -1.81 -39.49 -29.28
C ILE A 246 -0.51 -38.75 -29.62
N LYS A 247 0.14 -39.20 -30.69
CA LYS A 247 1.35 -38.58 -31.27
C LYS A 247 0.95 -37.72 -32.48
N GLN A 248 1.97 -37.07 -33.07
CA GLN A 248 2.03 -36.55 -34.45
C GLN A 248 1.30 -35.22 -34.73
N SER A 249 1.73 -34.38 -35.68
CA SER A 249 3.10 -33.99 -36.14
C SER A 249 2.99 -32.97 -37.31
N VAL A 250 3.67 -31.81 -37.22
CA VAL A 250 4.06 -30.86 -38.32
C VAL A 250 2.94 -30.36 -39.28
N PRO A 251 3.17 -29.38 -40.20
CA PRO A 251 4.30 -28.46 -40.37
C PRO A 251 3.94 -26.95 -40.41
N SER A 252 5.00 -26.16 -40.60
CA SER A 252 5.09 -24.73 -40.93
C SER A 252 4.04 -24.11 -41.87
N THR A 253 3.81 -22.81 -41.70
CA THR A 253 3.63 -21.89 -42.82
C THR A 253 4.32 -20.55 -42.51
N GLU A 254 5.29 -20.16 -43.33
CA GLU A 254 5.81 -18.79 -43.31
C GLU A 254 4.77 -17.85 -43.92
N THR A 255 4.72 -16.60 -43.45
CA THR A 255 4.04 -15.52 -44.19
C THR A 255 4.92 -14.30 -44.16
N VAL A 256 5.68 -14.14 -45.25
CA VAL A 256 6.44 -12.93 -45.56
C VAL A 256 5.45 -11.90 -46.11
N LEU A 257 5.27 -10.78 -45.41
CA LEU A 257 4.54 -9.63 -45.94
C LEU A 257 5.52 -8.48 -46.20
N VAL A 258 5.92 -8.34 -47.46
CA VAL A 258 6.59 -7.14 -47.98
C VAL A 258 5.50 -6.16 -48.39
N ILE A 259 5.46 -4.98 -47.76
CA ILE A 259 4.72 -3.83 -48.28
C ILE A 259 5.71 -2.68 -48.44
N GLY A 260 5.99 -2.33 -49.69
CA GLY A 260 6.84 -1.20 -50.05
C GLY A 260 6.13 0.14 -49.85
N ARG A 261 6.94 1.20 -49.73
CA ARG A 261 6.48 2.58 -49.87
C ARG A 261 6.41 2.97 -51.35
N PRO A 262 5.43 3.76 -51.77
CA PRO A 262 5.58 4.67 -52.90
C PRO A 262 5.92 6.09 -52.41
N ILE A 263 7.03 6.62 -52.94
CA ILE A 263 7.35 8.02 -53.27
C ILE A 263 6.99 9.07 -52.21
#